data_AF-A0A815Z3D3-F1
#
_entry.id   AF-A0A815Z3D3-F1
#
_cell.length_a   1.000
_cell.length_b   1.000
_cell.length_c   1.000
_cell.angle_alpha   90.00
_cell.angle_beta   90.00
_cell.angle_gamma   90.00
#
_symmetry.space_group_name_H-M   'P 1'
#
loop_
_entity.id
_entity.type
_entity.pdbx_description
1 polymer ?
#
loop_
_entity_poly.entity_id
_entity_poly.type
_entity_poly.pdbx_seq_one_letter_code
_entity_poly.pdbx_strand_id
1 'polypeptide(L)'
;SGHQGSGMMGLEEFLQNKTWNPSLSTDANGKRILRMRLELKPDVKADQLKLTLNGHDLRVEIDNNGLISWKQVTLWPTADLSELKTEFKDDHSLHIEHPI
;
A
#
# COMPACT_ATOMS: atom_id res chain seq x y z
N SER A 1 12.60 -37.73 -10.30
CA SER A 1 13.51 -36.57 -10.28
C SER A 1 12.61 -35.34 -10.29
N GLY A 2 12.39 -34.55 -9.25
CA GLY A 2 13.15 -34.29 -8.04
C GLY A 2 13.07 -32.78 -7.83
N HIS A 3 12.15 -32.35 -6.96
CA HIS A 3 12.21 -31.21 -6.03
C HIS A 3 10.80 -30.67 -5.75
N GLN A 4 10.32 -31.01 -4.55
CA GLN A 4 9.35 -30.22 -3.82
C GLN A 4 9.93 -28.82 -3.61
N GLY A 5 9.09 -27.80 -3.77
CA GLY A 5 9.45 -26.42 -3.54
C GLY A 5 8.25 -25.54 -3.83
N SER A 6 7.15 -25.72 -3.09
CA SER A 6 6.22 -24.61 -2.84
C SER A 6 6.99 -23.58 -2.01
N GLY A 7 7.90 -22.86 -2.68
CA GLY A 7 8.75 -21.85 -2.06
C GLY A 7 7.86 -20.76 -1.54
N MET A 8 7.95 -20.47 -0.25
CA MET A 8 7.35 -19.27 0.32
C MET A 8 7.91 -18.08 -0.47
N MET A 9 7.05 -17.44 -1.28
CA MET A 9 7.36 -16.19 -1.98
C MET A 9 8.00 -15.21 -1.00
N GLY A 10 9.02 -14.46 -1.39
CA GLY A 10 9.65 -13.43 -0.53
C GLY A 10 8.70 -12.27 -0.19
N LEU A 11 9.00 -11.42 0.79
CA LEU A 11 8.17 -10.23 1.06
C LEU A 11 8.19 -9.26 -0.12
N GLU A 12 9.38 -8.96 -0.64
CA GLU A 12 9.56 -8.10 -1.81
C GLU A 12 8.77 -8.62 -3.03
N GLU A 13 8.98 -9.89 -3.40
CA GLU A 13 8.28 -10.53 -4.51
C GLU A 13 6.76 -10.51 -4.33
N PHE A 14 6.28 -10.77 -3.11
CA PHE A 14 4.86 -10.65 -2.78
C PHE A 14 4.35 -9.23 -3.03
N LEU A 15 5.03 -8.22 -2.49
CA LEU A 15 4.60 -6.83 -2.65
C LEU A 15 4.59 -6.42 -4.12
N GLN A 16 5.60 -6.80 -4.90
CA GLN A 16 5.64 -6.46 -6.33
C GLN A 16 4.50 -7.12 -7.11
N ASN A 17 4.14 -8.36 -6.77
CA ASN A 17 3.04 -9.09 -7.40
C ASN A 17 1.65 -8.58 -6.99
N LYS A 18 1.52 -7.81 -5.91
CA LYS A 18 0.24 -7.22 -5.50
C LYS A 18 -0.13 -6.01 -6.35
N THR A 19 -1.39 -5.92 -6.73
CA THR A 19 -1.91 -4.75 -7.46
C THR A 19 -2.55 -3.78 -6.46
N TRP A 20 -2.33 -2.49 -6.66
CA TRP A 20 -3.13 -1.46 -5.99
C TRP A 20 -4.57 -1.58 -6.49
N ASN A 21 -5.54 -1.69 -5.57
CA ASN A 21 -6.95 -1.79 -5.92
C ASN A 21 -7.62 -0.41 -5.76
N PRO A 22 -7.72 0.39 -6.83
CA PRO A 22 -8.38 1.70 -6.79
C PRO A 22 -9.91 1.56 -6.77
N SER A 23 -10.58 2.46 -6.06
CA SER A 23 -12.03 2.63 -6.08
C SER A 23 -12.40 4.09 -5.85
N LEU A 24 -13.37 4.58 -6.60
CA LEU A 24 -13.86 5.95 -6.45
C LEU A 24 -15.08 5.97 -5.53
N SER A 25 -15.12 6.96 -4.66
CA SER A 25 -16.26 7.24 -3.79
C SER A 25 -16.47 8.74 -3.66
N THR A 26 -17.60 9.12 -3.11
CA THR A 26 -17.90 10.51 -2.76
C THR A 26 -18.11 10.57 -1.25
N ASP A 27 -17.48 11.53 -0.58
CA ASP A 27 -17.69 11.74 0.85
C ASP A 27 -19.05 12.43 1.13
N ALA A 28 -19.35 12.63 2.41
CA ALA A 28 -20.60 13.28 2.83
C ALA A 28 -20.76 14.73 2.35
N ASN A 29 -19.66 15.39 1.95
CA ASN A 29 -19.63 16.77 1.47
C ASN A 29 -19.66 16.87 -0.07
N GLY A 30 -19.78 15.75 -0.77
CA GLY A 30 -19.73 15.73 -2.24
C GLY A 30 -18.32 15.73 -2.84
N LYS A 31 -17.27 15.64 -2.00
CA LYS A 31 -15.88 15.58 -2.47
C LYS A 31 -15.60 14.19 -3.02
N ARG A 32 -14.94 14.12 -4.18
CA ARG A 32 -14.50 12.83 -4.75
C ARG A 32 -13.28 12.34 -3.98
N ILE A 33 -13.30 11.06 -3.65
CA ILE A 33 -12.23 10.37 -2.92
C ILE A 33 -11.82 9.15 -3.73
N LEU A 34 -10.55 9.09 -4.13
CA LEU A 34 -9.97 7.85 -4.62
C LEU A 34 -9.39 7.08 -3.43
N ARG A 35 -9.91 5.86 -3.26
CA ARG A 35 -9.47 4.90 -2.27
C ARG A 35 -8.60 3.87 -2.96
N MET A 36 -7.43 3.60 -2.41
CA MET A 36 -6.56 2.53 -2.88
C MET A 36 -6.31 1.54 -1.76
N ARG A 37 -6.36 0.25 -2.09
CA ARG A 37 -6.04 -0.83 -1.16
C ARG A 37 -4.85 -1.63 -1.67
N LEU A 38 -3.84 -1.80 -0.82
CA LEU A 38 -2.74 -2.73 -1.03
C LEU A 38 -2.83 -3.86 -0.02
N GLU A 39 -2.91 -5.09 -0.51
CA GLU A 39 -2.81 -6.27 0.34
C GLU A 39 -1.34 -6.47 0.76
N LEU A 40 -1.14 -6.72 2.04
CA LEU A 40 0.15 -7.01 2.64
C LEU A 40 0.18 -8.48 3.07
N LYS A 41 1.37 -8.99 3.41
CA LYS A 41 1.44 -10.35 3.96
C LYS A 41 0.88 -10.38 5.39
N PRO A 42 0.32 -11.51 5.84
CA PRO A 42 -0.23 -11.63 7.19
C PRO A 42 0.77 -11.41 8.33
N ASP A 43 2.06 -11.61 8.08
CA ASP A 43 3.13 -11.39 9.07
C ASP A 43 3.60 -9.93 9.15
N VAL A 44 3.14 -9.06 8.25
CA VAL A 44 3.42 -7.62 8.30
C VAL A 44 2.57 -6.96 9.37
N LYS A 45 3.23 -6.13 10.18
CA LYS A 45 2.63 -5.33 11.25
C LYS A 45 2.69 -3.83 10.93
N ALA A 46 1.81 -3.07 11.58
CA ALA A 46 1.71 -1.62 11.37
C ALA A 46 3.02 -0.87 11.72
N ASP A 47 3.75 -1.30 12.74
CA ASP A 47 5.01 -0.68 13.19
C ASP A 47 6.17 -0.91 12.21
N GLN A 48 6.05 -1.87 11.29
CA GLN A 48 7.00 -2.12 10.22
C GLN A 48 6.77 -1.22 9.00
N LEU A 49 5.62 -0.56 8.92
CA LEU A 49 5.24 0.25 7.76
C LEU A 49 5.80 1.66 7.89
N LYS A 50 6.45 2.11 6.83
CA LYS A 50 6.85 3.50 6.65
C LYS A 50 6.30 4.03 5.34
N LEU A 51 5.63 5.16 5.42
CA LEU A 51 5.05 5.84 4.27
C LEU A 51 5.86 7.09 3.97
N THR A 52 6.34 7.21 2.74
CA THR A 52 7.07 8.39 2.27
C THR A 52 6.39 8.94 1.03
N LEU A 53 6.03 10.21 1.07
CA LEU A 53 5.42 10.93 -0.05
C LEU A 53 6.47 11.85 -0.67
N ASN A 54 6.77 11.62 -1.95
CA ASN A 54 7.73 12.41 -2.74
C ASN A 54 6.99 13.01 -3.94
N GLY A 55 6.50 14.24 -3.79
CA GLY A 55 5.59 14.82 -4.78
C GLY A 55 4.31 13.98 -4.85
N HIS A 56 3.98 13.44 -6.02
CA HIS A 56 2.82 12.56 -6.19
C HIS A 56 3.13 11.07 -6.05
N ASP A 57 4.39 10.70 -5.79
CA ASP A 57 4.74 9.31 -5.58
C ASP A 57 4.64 8.95 -4.10
N LEU A 58 3.71 8.07 -3.76
CA LEU A 58 3.60 7.48 -2.44
C LEU A 58 4.35 6.14 -2.42
N ARG A 59 5.40 6.07 -1.61
CA ARG A 59 6.14 4.84 -1.34
C ARG A 59 5.69 4.25 0.00
N VAL A 60 5.37 2.96 -0.03
CA VAL A 60 5.18 2.09 1.14
C VAL A 60 6.43 1.26 1.32
N GLU A 61 7.14 1.45 2.42
CA GLU A 61 8.30 0.64 2.83
C GLU A 61 7.89 -0.25 4.00
N ILE A 62 8.40 -1.48 4.01
CA ILE A 62 8.20 -2.46 5.06
C ILE A 62 9.57 -2.87 5.57
N ASP A 63 9.86 -2.55 6.83
CA ASP A 63 11.08 -2.98 7.51
C ASP A 63 10.84 -4.31 8.23
N ASN A 64 11.47 -5.37 7.71
CA ASN A 64 11.48 -6.68 8.35
C ASN A 64 12.86 -7.00 8.92
N ASN A 65 13.17 -6.44 10.08
CA ASN A 65 14.44 -6.63 10.80
C ASN A 65 15.67 -6.18 9.99
N GLY A 66 15.60 -5.01 9.36
CA GLY A 66 16.65 -4.42 8.54
C GLY A 66 16.60 -4.84 7.07
N LEU A 67 15.74 -5.78 6.70
CA LEU A 67 15.42 -6.07 5.30
C LEU A 67 14.25 -5.19 4.85
N ILE A 68 14.55 -4.21 4.00
CA ILE A 68 13.55 -3.27 3.49
C ILE A 68 12.95 -3.82 2.19
N SER A 69 11.63 -3.97 2.18
CA SER A 69 10.84 -4.17 0.97
C SER A 69 9.96 -2.96 0.71
N TRP A 70 9.63 -2.66 -0.55
CA TRP A 70 8.86 -1.45 -0.84
C TRP A 70 7.95 -1.58 -2.06
N LYS A 71 6.90 -0.77 -2.10
CA LYS A 71 6.03 -0.60 -3.27
C LYS A 71 5.65 0.86 -3.43
N GLN A 72 5.55 1.31 -4.67
CA GLN A 72 5.17 2.69 -4.98
C GLN A 72 3.84 2.73 -5.74
N VAL A 73 3.11 3.83 -5.56
CA VAL A 73 2.01 4.26 -6.43
C VAL A 73 2.14 5.74 -6.72
N THR A 74 1.90 6.12 -7.97
CA THR A 74 1.78 7.52 -8.35
C THR A 74 0.33 7.96 -8.19
N LEU A 75 0.12 8.88 -7.26
CA LEU A 75 -1.16 9.54 -6.99
C LEU A 75 -1.48 10.55 -8.10
N TRP A 76 -2.74 10.97 -8.21
CA TRP A 76 -3.08 11.98 -9.20
C TRP A 76 -2.41 13.33 -8.91
N PRO A 77 -1.89 14.02 -9.95
CA PRO A 77 -1.28 15.34 -9.82
C PRO A 77 -2.18 16.41 -9.21
N THR A 78 -3.50 16.26 -9.37
CA THR A 78 -4.50 17.19 -8.85
C THR A 78 -4.92 16.88 -7.42
N ALA A 79 -4.44 15.79 -6.83
CA ALA A 79 -4.82 15.41 -5.48
C ALA A 79 -4.25 16.40 -4.46
N ASP A 80 -5.09 16.84 -3.52
CA ASP A 80 -4.64 17.57 -2.35
C ASP A 80 -4.03 16.58 -1.35
N LEU A 81 -2.71 16.52 -1.35
CA LEU A 81 -1.96 15.57 -0.53
C LEU A 81 -1.95 15.94 0.95
N SER A 82 -2.38 17.15 1.33
CA SER A 82 -2.52 17.54 2.74
C SER A 82 -3.65 16.78 3.45
N GLU A 83 -4.60 16.24 2.68
CA GLU A 83 -5.71 15.44 3.18
C GLU A 83 -5.54 13.93 2.94
N LEU A 84 -4.34 13.49 2.53
CA LEU A 84 -4.04 12.08 2.36
C LEU A 84 -4.18 11.34 3.69
N LYS A 85 -5.05 10.32 3.73
CA LYS A 85 -5.21 9.43 4.88
C LYS A 85 -4.71 8.05 4.56
N THR A 86 -4.03 7.44 5.51
CA THR A 86 -3.54 6.06 5.39
C THR A 86 -3.87 5.29 6.65
N GLU A 87 -4.37 4.07 6.49
CA GLU A 87 -4.79 3.21 7.58
C GLU A 87 -4.40 1.77 7.30
N PHE A 88 -3.70 1.14 8.24
CA PHE A 88 -3.47 -0.31 8.22
C PHE A 88 -4.63 -1.02 8.92
N LYS A 89 -5.25 -1.96 8.24
CA LYS A 89 -6.43 -2.69 8.70
C LYS A 89 -6.07 -4.09 9.20
N ASP A 90 -6.92 -4.64 10.07
CA ASP A 90 -6.76 -5.97 10.65
C ASP A 90 -6.80 -7.11 9.61
N ASP A 91 -7.29 -6.84 8.39
CA ASP A 91 -7.27 -7.77 7.27
C ASP A 91 -5.93 -7.80 6.51
N HIS A 92 -4.87 -7.23 7.11
CA HIS A 92 -3.54 -7.08 6.53
C HIS A 92 -3.53 -6.29 5.23
N SER A 93 -4.34 -5.24 5.14
CA SER A 93 -4.31 -4.33 4.00
C SER A 93 -4.04 -2.89 4.42
N LEU A 94 -3.26 -2.19 3.60
CA LEU A 94 -3.05 -0.76 3.70
C LEU A 94 -4.11 -0.07 2.84
N HIS A 95 -4.92 0.75 3.48
CA HIS A 95 -5.90 1.61 2.85
C HIS A 95 -5.34 3.02 2.74
N ILE A 96 -5.48 3.63 1.57
CA ILE A 96 -5.14 5.02 1.32
C ILE A 96 -6.41 5.70 0.81
N GLU A 97 -6.77 6.82 1.41
CA GLU A 97 -7.80 7.70 0.90
C GLU A 97 -7.16 9.01 0.48
N HIS A 98 -7.35 9.40 -0.77
CA HIS A 98 -6.88 10.68 -1.26
C HIS A 98 -8.03 11.43 -1.95
N PRO A 99 -8.30 12.67 -1.53
CA PRO A 99 -9.29 13.49 -2.20
C PRO A 99 -8.81 13.98 -3.57
N ILE A 100 -9.73 14.10 -4.54
CA ILE A 100 -9.47 14.40 -5.95
C ILE A 100 -10.46 15.41 -6.53
#